data_AF-A0A512B3A8-F1
#
_entry.id   AF-A0A512B3A8-F1
#
_cell.length_a   1.000
_cell.length_b   1.000
_cell.length_c   1.000
_cell.angle_alpha   90.00
_cell.angle_beta   90.00
_cell.angle_gamma   90.00
#
_symmetry.space_group_name_H-M   'P 1'
#
loop_
_entity.id
_entity.type
_entity.pdbx_description
1 polymer ?
#
loop_
_entity_poly.entity_id
_entity_poly.type
_entity_poly.pdbx_seq_one_letter_code
_entity_poly.pdbx_strand_id
1 'polypeptide(L)'
;MLGLESLIYEQFRFACPASGHLLLIEDTSQLTFNLERKITGLGKIDKGQVQGFYLHPVLGLNAGDGACCGLASVTTYQREYNQPALRGNR
;
A
#
# COMPACT_ATOMS: atom_id res chain seq x y z
N MET A 1 -19.29 4.30 12.06
CA MET A 1 -18.66 3.76 10.86
C MET A 1 -17.23 3.41 11.23
N LEU A 2 -16.83 2.14 11.14
CA LEU A 2 -15.44 1.74 11.39
C LEU A 2 -14.55 2.33 10.29
N GLY A 3 -13.36 2.80 10.64
CA GLY A 3 -12.37 3.23 9.65
C GLY A 3 -11.89 2.04 8.81
N LEU A 4 -11.38 2.31 7.60
CA LEU A 4 -10.85 1.28 6.70
C LEU A 4 -9.79 0.41 7.40
N GLU A 5 -8.91 1.03 8.17
CA GLU A 5 -7.88 0.33 8.94
C GLU A 5 -8.48 -0.66 9.94
N SER A 6 -9.51 -0.24 10.69
CA SER A 6 -10.22 -1.12 11.61
C SER A 6 -10.92 -2.27 10.89
N LEU A 7 -11.51 -2.01 9.72
CA LEU A 7 -12.14 -3.07 8.91
C LEU A 7 -11.11 -4.11 8.44
N ILE A 8 -9.96 -3.65 7.95
CA ILE A 8 -8.87 -4.51 7.49
C ILE A 8 -8.34 -5.36 8.64
N TYR A 9 -8.08 -4.73 9.79
CA TYR A 9 -7.62 -5.45 10.97
C TYR A 9 -8.61 -6.51 11.44
N GLU A 10 -9.91 -6.21 11.50
CA GLU A 10 -10.93 -7.19 11.91
C GLU A 10 -11.05 -8.34 10.91
N GLN A 11 -10.99 -8.06 9.60
CA GLN A 11 -10.98 -9.11 8.57
C GLN A 11 -9.74 -10.01 8.71
N PHE A 12 -8.57 -9.42 8.91
CA PHE A 12 -7.33 -10.16 9.12
C PHE A 12 -7.38 -11.02 10.38
N ARG A 13 -7.82 -10.44 11.49
CA ARG A 13 -7.97 -11.13 12.78
C ARG A 13 -8.94 -12.32 12.68
N PHE A 14 -10.01 -12.18 11.91
CA PHE A 14 -10.97 -13.27 11.67
C PHE A 14 -10.37 -14.36 10.77
N ALA A 15 -9.64 -13.98 9.72
CA ALA A 15 -9.05 -14.91 8.76
C ALA A 15 -7.78 -15.61 9.26
N CYS A 16 -7.04 -14.99 10.19
CA CYS A 16 -5.82 -15.51 10.79
C CYS A 16 -6.00 -15.68 12.30
N PRO A 17 -6.54 -16.83 12.76
CA PRO A 17 -6.67 -17.10 14.18
C PRO A 17 -5.30 -17.02 14.87
N ALA A 18 -5.24 -16.33 16.02
CA ALA A 18 -4.00 -16.03 16.74
C ALA A 18 -3.26 -17.26 17.35
N SER A 19 -3.70 -18.48 17.03
CA SER A 19 -3.03 -19.70 17.43
C SER A 19 -1.85 -19.98 16.48
N GLY A 20 -0.69 -19.39 16.76
CA GLY A 20 0.55 -19.73 16.08
C GLY A 20 1.44 -18.54 15.76
N HIS A 21 2.47 -18.80 14.95
CA HIS A 21 3.35 -17.76 14.43
C HIS A 21 2.81 -17.23 13.12
N LEU A 22 2.86 -15.91 12.96
CA LEU A 22 2.47 -15.22 11.75
C LEU A 22 3.71 -14.62 11.07
N LEU A 23 3.75 -14.72 9.75
CA LEU A 23 4.71 -13.98 8.94
C LEU A 23 4.01 -12.76 8.35
N LEU A 24 4.55 -11.57 8.61
CA LEU A 24 4.09 -10.33 8.00
C LEU A 24 5.07 -9.97 6.88
N ILE A 25 4.58 -10.03 5.65
CA ILE A 25 5.36 -9.69 4.45
C ILE A 25 4.99 -8.28 4.04
N GLU A 26 6.00 -7.43 3.93
CA GLU A 26 5.86 -6.02 3.59
C GLU A 26 6.64 -5.73 2.31
N ASP A 27 6.04 -4.94 1.44
CA ASP A 27 6.71 -4.38 0.27
C ASP A 27 6.03 -3.06 -0.12
N THR A 28 6.63 -2.29 -1.00
CA THR A 28 5.99 -1.13 -1.62
C THR A 28 5.88 -1.32 -3.12
N SER A 29 4.67 -1.18 -3.64
CA SER A 29 4.41 -1.16 -5.08
C SER A 29 3.90 0.21 -5.55
N GLN A 30 4.13 0.51 -6.82
CA GLN A 30 3.55 1.67 -7.50
C GLN A 30 2.27 1.23 -8.23
N LEU A 31 1.13 1.84 -7.90
CA LEU A 31 -0.10 1.65 -8.66
C LEU A 31 -0.29 2.84 -9.61
N THR A 32 -0.30 2.54 -10.92
CA THR A 32 -0.26 3.54 -11.99
C THR A 32 -1.52 3.52 -12.84
N PHE A 33 -1.94 4.68 -13.33
CA PHE A 33 -3.14 4.83 -14.13
C PHE A 33 -2.81 5.56 -15.43
N ASN A 34 -2.46 4.80 -16.47
CA ASN A 34 -1.98 5.35 -17.75
C ASN A 34 -3.03 5.38 -18.87
N LEU A 35 -4.14 4.66 -18.69
CA LEU A 35 -5.16 4.49 -19.73
C LEU A 35 -6.16 5.66 -19.77
N GLU A 36 -6.44 6.26 -18.61
CA GLU A 36 -7.37 7.38 -18.50
C GLU A 36 -6.59 8.68 -18.27
N ARG A 37 -6.80 9.67 -19.15
CA ARG A 37 -6.01 10.92 -19.14
C ARG A 37 -6.54 11.96 -18.15
N LYS A 38 -7.77 11.79 -17.64
CA LYS A 38 -8.44 12.75 -16.76
C LYS A 38 -8.76 12.14 -15.39
N ILE A 39 -7.76 11.59 -14.71
CA ILE A 39 -7.90 11.20 -13.30
C ILE A 39 -7.41 12.33 -12.39
N THR A 40 -8.22 12.69 -11.41
CA THR A 40 -7.89 13.67 -10.37
C THR A 40 -7.60 12.97 -9.04
N GLY A 41 -6.92 13.65 -8.12
CA GLY A 41 -6.60 13.09 -6.80
C GLY A 41 -5.50 12.04 -6.80
N LEU A 42 -4.64 11.99 -7.83
CA LEU A 42 -3.43 11.16 -7.89
C LEU A 42 -2.16 12.00 -7.79
N GLY A 43 -1.08 11.40 -7.27
CA GLY A 43 0.25 12.00 -7.19
C GLY A 43 1.13 11.66 -8.40
N LYS A 44 2.37 12.16 -8.37
CA LYS A 44 3.41 11.82 -9.37
C LYS A 44 4.10 10.50 -9.04
N ILE A 45 4.14 9.60 -10.03
CA ILE A 45 4.98 8.41 -10.07
C ILE A 45 6.03 8.59 -11.18
N ASP A 46 7.19 7.93 -11.05
CA ASP A 46 8.30 7.89 -12.02
C ASP A 46 8.62 9.23 -12.74
N LYS A 47 9.53 10.03 -12.15
CA LYS A 47 9.95 11.37 -12.64
C LYS A 47 8.80 12.32 -13.03
N GLY A 48 7.56 12.02 -12.65
CA GLY A 48 6.36 12.79 -12.96
C GLY A 48 5.73 12.50 -14.32
N GLN A 49 6.09 11.41 -15.00
CA GLN A 49 5.50 11.03 -16.30
C GLN A 49 4.20 10.23 -16.14
N VAL A 50 3.97 9.65 -14.95
CA VAL A 50 2.85 8.75 -14.67
C VAL A 50 2.08 9.25 -13.46
N GLN A 51 0.75 9.18 -13.54
CA GLN A 51 -0.13 9.47 -12.41
C GLN A 51 -0.42 8.18 -11.62
N GLY A 52 -0.37 8.29 -10.30
CA GLY A 52 -0.62 7.14 -9.44
C GLY A 52 -0.37 7.43 -7.97
N PHE A 53 -0.22 6.36 -7.20
CA PHE A 53 0.16 6.41 -5.80
C PHE A 53 1.00 5.17 -5.45
N TYR A 54 1.70 5.25 -4.33
CA TYR A 54 2.39 4.12 -3.78
C TYR A 54 1.48 3.40 -2.78
N LEU A 55 1.48 2.09 -2.86
CA LEU A 55 0.76 1.19 -1.98
C LEU A 55 1.78 0.41 -1.16
N HIS A 56 1.68 0.50 0.16
CA HIS A 56 2.47 -0.31 1.09
C HIS A 56 1.54 -1.27 1.84
N PRO A 57 1.30 -2.47 1.28
CA PRO A 57 0.54 -3.50 1.96
C PRO A 57 1.40 -4.28 2.95
N VAL A 58 0.76 -4.78 4.00
CA VAL A 58 1.31 -5.82 4.88
C VAL A 58 0.45 -7.06 4.69
N LEU A 59 1.01 -8.12 4.11
CA LEU A 59 0.34 -9.41 3.95
C LEU A 59 0.67 -10.30 5.13
N GLY A 60 -0.35 -10.79 5.83
CA GLY A 60 -0.15 -11.74 6.92
C GLY A 60 -0.39 -13.17 6.47
N LEU A 61 0.55 -14.04 6.81
CA LEU A 61 0.53 -15.47 6.50
C LEU A 61 0.62 -16.28 7.80
N ASN A 62 -0.04 -17.44 7.82
CA ASN A 62 0.21 -18.45 8.83
C ASN A 62 1.57 -19.11 8.55
N ALA A 63 2.50 -19.06 9.51
CA ALA A 63 3.86 -19.57 9.31
C ALA A 63 3.94 -21.11 9.31
N GLY A 64 2.92 -21.80 9.82
CA GLY A 64 2.90 -23.26 9.88
C GLY A 64 2.63 -23.93 8.53
N ASP A 65 1.74 -23.33 7.72
CA ASP A 65 1.28 -23.89 6.45
C ASP A 65 1.47 -22.95 5.25
N GLY A 66 1.88 -21.71 5.48
CA GLY A 66 2.07 -20.69 4.44
C GLY A 66 0.76 -20.08 3.93
N ALA A 67 -0.38 -20.36 4.57
CA ALA A 67 -1.67 -19.82 4.12
C ALA A 67 -1.70 -18.29 4.23
N CYS A 68 -2.12 -17.62 3.15
CA CYS A 68 -2.31 -16.17 3.14
C CYS A 68 -3.64 -15.82 3.81
N CYS A 69 -3.57 -15.10 4.93
CA CYS A 69 -4.73 -14.67 5.70
C CYS A 69 -5.28 -13.31 5.23
N GLY A 70 -4.56 -12.60 4.35
CA GLY A 70 -4.98 -11.32 3.78
C GLY A 70 -4.13 -10.14 4.25
N LEU A 71 -4.69 -8.93 4.14
CA LEU A 71 -4.01 -7.69 4.51
C LEU A 71 -4.10 -7.46 6.02
N ALA A 72 -2.96 -7.42 6.70
CA ALA A 72 -2.88 -7.00 8.10
C ALA A 72 -2.91 -5.47 8.23
N SER A 73 -2.39 -4.76 7.23
CA SER A 73 -2.43 -3.30 7.13
C SER A 73 -2.25 -2.85 5.68
N VAL A 74 -2.66 -1.63 5.39
CA VAL A 74 -2.41 -0.99 4.10
C VAL A 74 -2.23 0.51 4.30
N THR A 75 -1.17 1.06 3.71
CA THR A 75 -0.97 2.50 3.64
C THR A 75 -0.85 2.93 2.19
N THR A 76 -1.45 4.08 1.86
CA THR A 76 -1.26 4.73 0.57
C THR A 76 -0.56 6.07 0.77
N TYR A 77 0.31 6.42 -0.17
CA TYR A 77 0.96 7.73 -0.16
C TYR A 77 1.14 8.27 -1.57
N GLN A 78 1.01 9.59 -1.67
CA GLN A 78 1.10 10.33 -2.91
C GLN A 78 2.25 11.32 -2.82
N ARG A 79 3.04 11.44 -3.89
CA ARG A 79 4.02 12.51 -4.01
C ARG A 79 3.33 13.74 -4.57
N GLU A 80 3.45 14.85 -3.85
CA GLU A 80 2.92 16.14 -4.27
C GLU A 80 3.58 16.63 -5.56
N TYR A 81 2.83 17.43 -6.34
CA TYR A 81 3.34 18.02 -7.58
C TYR A 81 4.47 19.05 -7.36
N ASN A 82 4.61 19.58 -6.13
CA ASN A 82 5.35 20.80 -5.79
C ASN A 82 6.47 20.63 -4.74
N GLN A 83 7.21 19.51 -4.75
CA GLN A 83 8.56 19.58 -4.20
C GLN A 83 9.50 20.05 -5.32
N PRO A 84 10.05 21.28 -5.27
CA PRO A 84 11.13 21.63 -6.17
C PRO A 84 12.21 20.58 -5.96
N ALA A 85 12.63 19.94 -7.06
CA ALA A 85 13.81 19.09 -7.01
C ALA A 85 14.89 19.88 -6.26
N LEU A 86 15.42 19.32 -5.17
CA LEU A 86 16.62 19.87 -4.57
C LEU A 86 17.62 19.93 -5.71
N ARG A 87 17.85 21.13 -6.24
CA ARG A 87 18.86 21.38 -7.25
C ARG A 87 20.17 21.08 -6.55
N GLY A 88 20.61 19.83 -6.63
CA GLY A 88 21.99 19.47 -6.36
C GLY A 88 22.84 20.37 -7.25
N ASN A 89 23.48 21.35 -6.64
CA ASN A 89 24.46 22.16 -7.32
C ASN A 89 25.68 21.27 -7.57
N ARG A 90 25.81 20.84 -8.83
CA ARG A 90 27.01 20.35 -9.52
C ARG A 90 27.52 18.98 -9.09
#